data_AF-A0A396L1T6-F1
#
_entry.id   AF-A0A396L1T6-F1
#
_cell.length_a   1.000
_cell.length_b   1.000
_cell.length_c   1.000
_cell.angle_alpha   90.00
_cell.angle_beta   90.00
_cell.angle_gamma   90.00
#
_symmetry.space_group_name_H-M   'P 1'
#
loop_
_entity.id
_entity.type
_entity.pdbx_description
1 polymer ?
#
loop_
_entity_poly.entity_id
_entity_poly.type
_entity_poly.pdbx_seq_one_letter_code
_entity_poly.pdbx_strand_id
1 'polypeptide(L)' 'MKRLCPACFTELSAEANYCSICGKCVRGTVEQTKQFLGGPEETIVVGIADSAILIGGKKATIIEEGE' A
#
# COMPACT_ATOMS: atom_id res chain seq x y z
N MET A 1 -7.00 13.11 4.91
CA MET A 1 -6.26 12.81 6.16
C MET A 1 -4.77 12.93 5.88
N LYS A 2 -3.98 13.45 6.83
CA LYS A 2 -2.52 13.50 6.71
C LYS A 2 -1.95 12.13 7.07
N ARG A 3 -1.06 11.60 6.24
CA ARG A 3 -0.34 10.35 6.50
C ARG A 3 0.88 10.65 7.36
N LEU A 4 1.05 9.94 8.47
CA LEU A 4 2.19 10.12 9.37
C LEU A 4 3.07 8.88 9.39
N CYS A 5 4.37 9.05 9.58
CA CYS A 5 5.27 7.94 9.83
C CYS A 5 4.91 7.26 11.17
N PRO A 6 4.68 5.94 11.21
CA PRO A 6 4.32 5.26 12.44
C PRO A 6 5.46 5.14 13.46
N ALA A 7 6.69 5.56 13.13
CA ALA A 7 7.81 5.54 14.06
C ALA A 7 8.17 6.92 14.60
N CYS A 8 8.31 7.91 13.73
CA CYS A 8 8.76 9.25 14.12
C CYS A 8 7.70 10.35 13.93
N PHE A 9 6.49 9.97 13.51
CA PHE A 9 5.33 10.87 13.35
C PHE A 9 5.52 12.04 12.38
N THR A 10 6.60 12.06 11.58
CA THR A 10 6.75 13.03 10.49
C THR A 10 5.64 12.86 9.46
N GLU A 11 5.15 13.98 8.92
CA GLU A 11 4.25 13.98 7.77
C GLU A 11 4.90 13.29 6.56
N LEU A 12 4.13 12.41 5.93
CA LEU A 12 4.52 11.66 4.74
C LEU A 12 3.67 12.09 3.55
N SER A 13 4.25 12.04 2.35
CA SER A 13 3.43 12.05 1.14
C SER A 13 2.51 10.82 1.13
N ALA A 14 1.38 10.95 0.43
CA ALA A 14 0.42 9.84 0.27
C ALA A 14 1.10 8.58 -0.29
N GLU A 15 2.14 8.77 -1.10
CA GLU A 15 2.80 7.73 -1.88
C GLU A 15 4.23 7.44 -1.39
N ALA A 16 4.59 7.89 -0.18
CA ALA A 16 5.91 7.64 0.38
C ALA A 16 6.14 6.14 0.59
N ASN A 17 7.23 5.60 0.03
CA ASN A 17 7.68 4.23 0.30
C ASN A 17 8.52 4.15 1.58
N TYR A 18 9.28 5.20 1.89
CA TYR A 18 10.14 5.30 3.06
C TYR A 18 9.94 6.66 3.72
N CYS A 19 10.08 6.73 5.04
CA CYS A 19 10.14 7.99 5.75
C CYS A 19 11.47 8.68 5.45
N SER A 20 11.42 9.92 4.95
CA SER A 20 12.63 10.72 4.67
C SER A 20 13.42 11.13 5.91
N ILE A 21 12.82 11.03 7.10
CA ILE A 21 13.46 11.43 8.37
C ILE A 21 14.09 10.25 9.10
N CYS A 22 13.36 9.14 9.25
CA CYS A 22 13.84 7.98 10.02
C CYS A 22 14.17 6.75 9.17
N GLY A 23 13.97 6.80 7.85
CA GLY A 23 14.26 5.69 6.93
C GLY A 23 13.31 4.50 7.01
N LYS A 24 12.34 4.48 7.93
CA LYS A 24 11.40 3.36 8.08
C LYS A 24 10.60 3.15 6.79
N CYS A 25 10.48 1.88 6.37
CA CYS A 25 9.57 1.49 5.30
C CYS A 25 8.13 1.80 5.71
N VAL A 26 7.44 2.53 4.83
CA VAL A 26 6.06 2.98 5.00
C VAL A 26 5.33 2.77 3.68
N ARG A 27 5.55 1.67 2.96
CA ARG A 27 4.72 1.35 1.78
C ARG A 27 3.29 1.04 2.22
N GLY A 28 2.33 1.37 1.36
CA GLY A 28 0.92 1.03 1.59
C GLY A 28 0.62 -0.40 1.16
N THR A 29 -0.45 -0.97 1.71
CA THR A 29 -1.04 -2.22 1.21
C THR A 29 -2.02 -1.91 0.08
N VAL A 30 -2.18 -2.85 -0.85
CA VAL A 30 -3.26 -2.85 -1.82
C VAL A 30 -4.30 -3.85 -1.36
N GLU A 31 -5.51 -3.35 -1.16
CA GLU A 31 -6.65 -4.13 -0.68
C GLU A 31 -7.63 -4.38 -1.82
N GLN A 32 -8.27 -5.55 -1.81
CA GLN A 32 -9.39 -5.88 -2.66
C GLN A 32 -10.56 -6.36 -1.82
N THR A 33 -11.74 -5.90 -2.21
CA THR A 33 -13.00 -6.37 -1.67
C THR A 33 -13.46 -7.59 -2.47
N LYS A 34 -13.57 -8.74 -1.80
CA LYS A 34 -14.22 -9.93 -2.34
C LYS A 34 -15.67 -9.95 -1.88
N GLN A 35 -16.59 -10.11 -2.83
CA GLN A 35 -18.01 -10.28 -2.55
C GLN A 35 -18.51 -11.51 -3.31
N PHE A 36 -18.93 -12.53 -2.55
CA PHE A 36 -19.58 -13.72 -3.10
C PHE A 36 -21.10 -13.52 -3.04
N LEU A 37 -21.82 -14.03 -4.04
CA LEU A 37 -23.29 -14.00 -4.03
C LEU A 37 -23.81 -14.74 -2.78
N GLY A 38 -24.50 -14.01 -1.90
CA GLY A 38 -25.05 -14.54 -0.65
C GLY A 38 -24.07 -14.62 0.53
N GLY A 39 -22.81 -14.20 0.36
CA GLY A 39 -21.81 -14.13 1.43
C GLY A 39 -21.57 -12.71 1.95
N PRO A 40 -20.92 -12.56 3.12
CA PRO A 40 -20.47 -11.26 3.59
C PRO A 40 -19.36 -10.71 2.69
N GLU A 41 -19.25 -9.39 2.66
CA GLU A 41 -18.14 -8.69 2.03
C GLU A 41 -16.85 -8.89 2.85
N GLU A 42 -15.75 -9.24 2.19
CA GLU A 42 -14.44 -9.44 2.83
C GLU A 42 -13.38 -8.57 2.15
N THR A 43 -12.68 -7.75 2.92
CA THR A 43 -11.53 -6.99 2.45
C THR A 43 -10.26 -7.77 2.72
N ILE A 44 -9.51 -8.08 1.67
CA ILE A 44 -8.23 -8.79 1.76
C ILE A 44 -7.09 -7.92 1.25
N VAL A 45 -5.90 -8.07 1.85
CA VAL A 45 -4.66 -7.49 1.31
C VAL A 45 -4.15 -8.40 0.21
N VAL A 46 -3.95 -7.86 -0.99
CA VAL A 46 -3.47 -8.60 -2.17
C VAL A 46 -2.08 -8.17 -2.62
N GLY A 47 -1.49 -7.15 -1.98
CA GLY A 47 -0.18 -6.68 -2.41
C GLY A 47 0.33 -5.44 -1.68
N ILE A 48 1.45 -4.92 -2.19
CA ILE A 48 2.14 -3.74 -1.69
C ILE A 48 2.18 -2.68 -2.80
N ALA A 49 1.79 -1.46 -2.46
CA ALA A 49 1.92 -0.30 -3.34
C ALA A 49 3.36 0.22 -3.29
N ASP A 50 4.08 0.08 -4.41
CA ASP A 50 5.45 0.54 -4.53
C ASP A 50 5.57 1.67 -5.56
N SER A 51 5.62 2.90 -5.07
CA SER A 51 5.64 4.09 -5.92
C SER A 51 7.02 4.41 -6.52
N ALA A 52 8.06 3.63 -6.22
CA ALA A 52 9.40 3.84 -6.76
C ALA A 52 9.59 3.17 -8.12
N ILE A 53 8.75 2.20 -8.47
CA ILE A 53 8.84 1.44 -9.71
C ILE A 53 7.75 1.94 -10.66
N LEU A 54 8.13 2.22 -11.90
CA LEU A 54 7.20 2.57 -12.99
C LEU A 54 7.29 1.50 -14.10
N ILE A 55 6.17 0.86 -14.42
CA ILE A 55 6.04 -0.08 -15.53
C ILE A 55 5.16 0.58 -16.58
N GLY A 56 5.71 0.85 -17.76
CA GLY A 56 4.97 1.54 -18.84
C GLY A 56 4.42 2.92 -18.43
N GLY A 57 5.13 3.64 -17.56
CA GLY A 57 4.70 4.95 -17.04
C GLY A 57 3.66 4.90 -15.92
N LYS A 58 3.28 3.71 -15.44
CA LYS A 58 2.34 3.52 -14.32
C LYS A 58 3.07 3.02 -13.08
N LYS A 59 2.67 3.47 -11.90
CA LYS A 59 3.19 2.98 -10.61
C LYS A 59 2.96 1.48 -10.49
N ALA A 60 4.00 0.78 -10.04
CA ALA A 60 3.91 -0.64 -9.85
C ALA A 60 3.13 -0.98 -8.58
N THR A 61 2.38 -2.06 -8.67
CA THR A 61 1.83 -2.77 -7.52
C THR A 61 2.43 -4.17 -7.56
N ILE A 62 3.01 -4.58 -6.44
CA ILE A 62 3.47 -5.96 -6.28
C ILE A 62 2.28 -6.72 -5.72
N ILE A 63 1.66 -7.56 -6.55
CA ILE A 63 0.55 -8.42 -6.15
C ILE A 63 1.15 -9.74 -5.70
N GLU A 64 0.80 -10.19 -4.50
CA GLU A 64 1.12 -11.56 -4.09
C GLU A 64 0.03 -12.46 -4.65
N GLU A 65 0.37 -13.27 -5.66
CA GLU A 65 -0.54 -14.31 -6.13
C GLU A 65 -0.65 -15.36 -5.03
N GLY A 66 -1.85 -15.52 -4.48
CA GLY A 66 -2.14 -16.59 -3.52
C GLY A 66 -1.99 -17.94 -4.22
N GLU A 67 -1.27 -18.86 -3.58
CA GLU A 67 -1.08 -20.25 -3.98
C GLU A 67 -2.42 -21.03 -4.06
#